data_AF-A0A2N4YQT7-F1
#
_entry.id   AF-A0A2N4YQT7-F1
#
_cell.length_a   1.000
_cell.length_b   1.000
_cell.length_c   1.000
_cell.angle_alpha   90.00
_cell.angle_beta   90.00
_cell.angle_gamma   90.00
#
_symmetry.space_group_name_H-M   'P 1'
#
loop_
_entity.id
_entity.type
_entity.pdbx_description
1 polymer ?
#
loop_
_entity_poly.entity_id
_entity_poly.type
_entity_poly.pdbx_seq_one_letter_code
_entity_poly.pdbx_strand_id
1 'polypeptide(L)'
;PYYSSVHFFSSNYALYADLSDRVMQTLTAMSPSIEIYSIDEAFINLSGVMNCVPLSTFGHEIRTNVLKNTGLTVGVGIAQTKTLAKLANHAAKTWRGTGGVVDLSNIVRQRRLLALVPVEEVWGVGRKMSKKLNLMGINTALDLAESSLWVIKKHFNVVLERTVRELRGEPCFELQEFSPTKQQIICSRSFGNRVTQYSDMHQAICAYAERAAEKLRSEHQFCRFVSVFVRTSPHAVNETYYGNQASMKLLTPSNDTRDIINCATNCLQRIWIDGYRYMKAGVMLADFFSNG
;
A
#
# COMPACT_ATOMS: atom_id res chain seq x y z
N PRO A 1 35.10 9.81 -13.34
CA PRO A 1 33.76 9.92 -12.71
C PRO A 1 32.66 9.85 -13.78
N TYR A 2 32.20 8.63 -14.09
CA TYR A 2 31.05 8.43 -14.96
C TYR A 2 29.80 8.82 -14.17
N TYR A 3 29.29 10.03 -14.37
CA TYR A 3 27.93 10.34 -13.98
C TYR A 3 27.02 9.46 -14.85
N SER A 4 26.45 8.43 -14.26
CA SER A 4 25.33 7.68 -14.85
C SER A 4 24.25 8.70 -15.21
N SER A 5 23.97 8.85 -16.50
CA SER A 5 22.92 9.73 -17.00
C SER A 5 21.58 9.27 -16.45
N VAL A 6 20.95 10.12 -15.65
CA VAL A 6 19.59 9.89 -15.18
C VAL A 6 18.64 10.24 -16.32
N HIS A 7 17.83 9.28 -16.76
CA HIS A 7 16.82 9.46 -17.79
C HIS A 7 15.44 9.65 -17.15
N PHE A 8 14.69 10.64 -17.63
CA PHE A 8 13.34 10.93 -17.15
C PHE A 8 12.32 10.45 -18.17
N PHE A 9 11.30 9.73 -17.71
CA PHE A 9 10.19 9.24 -18.52
C PHE A 9 8.88 9.74 -17.93
N SER A 10 7.92 10.07 -18.80
CA SER A 10 6.57 10.42 -18.38
C SER A 10 5.81 9.19 -17.87
N SER A 11 5.04 9.33 -16.81
CA SER A 11 4.18 8.27 -16.29
C SER A 11 3.04 7.96 -17.26
N ASN A 12 2.78 6.68 -17.53
CA ASN A 12 1.62 6.22 -18.30
C ASN A 12 0.73 5.28 -17.46
N TYR A 13 -0.17 5.87 -16.68
CA TYR A 13 -1.02 5.12 -15.75
C TYR A 13 -1.99 4.14 -16.43
N ALA A 14 -2.47 4.47 -17.64
CA ALA A 14 -3.35 3.58 -18.39
C ALA A 14 -2.61 2.31 -18.83
N LEU A 15 -1.37 2.46 -19.31
CA LEU A 15 -0.52 1.31 -19.64
C LEU A 15 -0.18 0.47 -18.40
N TYR A 16 0.14 1.11 -17.26
CA TYR A 16 0.45 0.38 -16.03
C TYR A 16 -0.74 -0.43 -15.53
N ALA A 17 -1.96 0.12 -15.62
CA ALA A 17 -3.19 -0.59 -15.28
C ALA A 17 -3.46 -1.78 -16.21
N ASP A 18 -3.36 -1.59 -17.53
CA ASP A 18 -3.52 -2.67 -18.51
C ASP A 18 -2.50 -3.79 -18.31
N LEU A 19 -1.22 -3.46 -18.07
CA LEU A 19 -0.19 -4.47 -17.79
C LEU A 19 -0.45 -5.20 -16.47
N SER A 20 -0.84 -4.48 -15.42
CA SER A 20 -1.26 -5.07 -14.14
C SER A 20 -2.39 -6.08 -14.34
N ASP A 21 -3.45 -5.68 -15.04
CA ASP A 21 -4.61 -6.54 -15.27
C ASP A 21 -4.22 -7.83 -16.01
N ARG A 22 -3.33 -7.74 -17.00
CA ARG A 22 -2.80 -8.92 -17.72
C ARG A 22 -1.96 -9.83 -16.84
N VAL A 23 -1.14 -9.26 -15.94
CA VAL A 23 -0.39 -10.05 -14.95
C VAL A 23 -1.38 -10.77 -14.03
N MET A 24 -2.34 -10.05 -13.45
CA MET A 24 -3.32 -10.63 -12.54
C MET A 24 -4.15 -11.72 -13.22
N GLN A 25 -4.62 -11.51 -14.45
CA GLN A 25 -5.33 -12.53 -15.24
C GLN A 25 -4.47 -13.78 -15.48
N THR A 26 -3.18 -13.61 -15.79
CA THR A 26 -2.24 -14.73 -15.97
C THR A 26 -2.10 -15.54 -14.68
N LEU A 27 -1.97 -14.85 -13.53
CA LEU A 27 -1.87 -15.51 -12.23
C LEU A 27 -3.17 -16.23 -11.86
N THR A 28 -4.33 -15.57 -12.03
CA THR A 28 -5.65 -16.17 -11.78
C THR A 28 -5.86 -17.46 -12.58
N ALA A 29 -5.44 -17.50 -13.84
CA ALA A 29 -5.57 -18.69 -14.67
C ALA A 29 -4.70 -19.87 -14.20
N MET A 30 -3.62 -19.60 -13.44
CA MET A 30 -2.69 -20.62 -12.95
C MET A 30 -2.99 -21.07 -11.52
N SER A 31 -3.84 -20.35 -10.78
CA SER A 31 -4.05 -20.59 -9.36
C SER A 31 -5.52 -20.81 -8.98
N PRO A 32 -5.82 -21.69 -8.02
CA PRO A 32 -7.19 -21.87 -7.53
C PRO A 32 -7.77 -20.61 -6.89
N SER A 33 -6.93 -19.83 -6.20
CA SER A 33 -7.33 -18.63 -5.45
C SER A 33 -6.17 -17.63 -5.38
N ILE A 34 -6.50 -16.36 -5.54
CA ILE A 34 -5.57 -15.23 -5.60
C ILE A 34 -6.15 -14.04 -4.83
N GLU A 35 -5.29 -13.35 -4.10
CA GLU A 35 -5.56 -12.04 -3.51
C GLU A 35 -4.68 -11.00 -4.20
N ILE A 36 -5.31 -10.03 -4.86
CA ILE A 36 -4.60 -8.88 -5.45
C ILE A 36 -4.24 -7.92 -4.32
N TYR A 37 -2.96 -7.78 -4.02
CA TYR A 37 -2.45 -6.96 -2.92
C TYR A 37 -2.15 -5.52 -3.35
N SER A 38 -1.60 -5.36 -4.55
CA SER A 38 -1.31 -4.06 -5.20
C SER A 38 -1.38 -4.20 -6.72
N ILE A 39 -1.11 -3.11 -7.45
CA ILE A 39 -1.04 -3.09 -8.92
C ILE A 39 0.04 -4.04 -9.48
N ASP A 40 1.03 -4.42 -8.67
CA ASP A 40 2.19 -5.20 -9.08
C ASP A 40 2.45 -6.43 -8.21
N GLU A 41 1.56 -6.73 -7.26
CA GLU A 41 1.73 -7.83 -6.31
C GLU A 41 0.42 -8.55 -6.01
N ALA A 42 0.50 -9.87 -5.92
CA ALA A 42 -0.59 -10.73 -5.49
C ALA A 42 -0.08 -11.85 -4.57
N PHE A 43 -0.96 -12.37 -3.72
CA PHE A 43 -0.76 -13.60 -2.97
C PHE A 43 -1.57 -14.72 -3.62
N ILE A 44 -0.96 -15.89 -3.74
CA ILE A 44 -1.58 -17.05 -4.37
C ILE A 44 -1.73 -18.16 -3.34
N ASN A 45 -2.90 -18.79 -3.27
CA ASN A 45 -3.09 -19.99 -2.48
C ASN A 45 -2.51 -21.20 -3.21
N LEU A 46 -1.46 -21.79 -2.64
CA LEU A 46 -0.80 -22.99 -3.19
C LEU A 46 -1.23 -24.29 -2.50
N SER A 47 -2.30 -24.25 -1.70
CA SER A 47 -2.85 -25.44 -1.04
C SER A 47 -3.19 -26.50 -2.09
N GLY A 48 -2.64 -27.71 -1.92
CA GLY A 48 -2.82 -28.82 -2.85
C GLY A 48 -1.88 -28.82 -4.06
N VAL A 49 -1.24 -27.70 -4.42
CA VAL A 49 -0.30 -27.64 -5.57
C VAL A 49 0.91 -28.53 -5.34
N MET A 50 1.41 -28.58 -4.11
CA MET A 50 2.56 -29.41 -3.72
C MET A 50 2.32 -30.92 -3.91
N ASN A 51 1.07 -31.36 -4.03
CA ASN A 51 0.74 -32.76 -4.28
C ASN A 51 0.90 -33.14 -5.77
N CYS A 52 0.91 -32.15 -6.66
CA CYS A 52 0.99 -32.33 -8.10
C CYS A 52 2.38 -32.02 -8.65
N VAL A 53 3.01 -30.96 -8.16
CA VAL A 53 4.31 -30.46 -8.64
C VAL A 53 5.15 -29.87 -7.51
N PRO A 54 6.49 -29.93 -7.59
CA PRO A 54 7.35 -29.19 -6.67
C PRO A 54 7.06 -27.68 -6.74
N LEU A 55 6.95 -27.03 -5.58
CA LEU A 55 6.58 -25.61 -5.49
C LEU A 55 7.58 -24.69 -6.21
N SER A 56 8.88 -25.03 -6.19
CA SER A 56 9.90 -24.30 -6.95
C SER A 56 9.64 -24.35 -8.46
N THR A 57 9.27 -25.52 -8.99
CA THR A 57 8.92 -25.70 -10.41
C THR A 57 7.71 -24.84 -10.77
N PHE A 58 6.66 -24.89 -9.96
CA PHE A 58 5.47 -24.06 -10.15
C PHE A 58 5.80 -22.56 -10.12
N GLY A 59 6.67 -22.13 -9.22
CA GLY A 59 7.15 -20.75 -9.18
C GLY A 59 7.89 -20.32 -10.45
N HIS A 60 8.67 -21.21 -11.05
CA HIS A 60 9.33 -20.93 -12.35
C HIS A 60 8.34 -20.92 -13.52
N GLU A 61 7.30 -21.76 -13.49
CA GLU A 61 6.21 -21.74 -14.47
C GLU A 61 5.46 -20.40 -14.42
N ILE A 62 5.13 -19.90 -13.22
CA ILE A 62 4.51 -18.57 -13.05
C ILE A 62 5.36 -17.50 -13.74
N ARG A 63 6.66 -17.46 -13.44
CA ARG A 63 7.56 -16.46 -14.04
C ARG A 63 7.59 -16.55 -15.57
N THR A 64 7.63 -17.78 -16.09
CA THR A 64 7.70 -18.03 -17.53
C THR A 64 6.41 -17.58 -18.23
N ASN A 65 5.24 -17.91 -17.67
CA ASN A 65 3.95 -17.52 -18.24
C ASN A 65 3.72 -16.01 -18.15
N VAL A 66 4.05 -15.38 -17.02
CA VAL A 66 3.95 -13.92 -16.89
C VAL A 66 4.85 -13.23 -17.91
N LEU A 67 6.10 -13.66 -18.06
CA LEU A 67 7.02 -13.12 -19.05
C LEU A 67 6.49 -13.30 -20.48
N LYS A 68 5.98 -14.49 -20.81
CA LYS A 68 5.43 -14.80 -22.14
C LYS A 68 4.20 -13.93 -22.48
N ASN A 69 3.30 -13.76 -21.51
CA ASN A 69 2.02 -13.08 -21.76
C ASN A 69 2.11 -11.55 -21.66
N THR A 70 3.08 -11.02 -20.90
CA THR A 70 3.13 -9.58 -20.57
C THR A 70 4.45 -8.90 -20.93
N GLY A 71 5.52 -9.67 -21.17
CA GLY A 71 6.88 -9.14 -21.30
C GLY A 71 7.52 -8.71 -19.97
N LEU A 72 6.82 -8.87 -18.84
CA LEU A 72 7.30 -8.46 -17.52
C LEU A 72 7.94 -9.63 -16.76
N THR A 73 9.02 -9.32 -16.03
CA THR A 73 9.64 -10.28 -15.10
C THR A 73 9.08 -10.12 -13.70
N VAL A 74 8.76 -11.23 -13.05
CA VAL A 74 8.33 -11.25 -11.64
C VAL A 74 9.28 -12.08 -10.77
N GLY A 75 9.29 -11.78 -9.48
CA GLY A 75 9.88 -12.64 -8.44
C GLY A 75 8.78 -13.44 -7.76
N VAL A 76 9.09 -14.67 -7.34
CA VAL A 76 8.15 -15.55 -6.66
C VAL A 76 8.73 -16.01 -5.32
N GLY A 77 8.06 -15.64 -4.23
CA GLY A 77 8.36 -16.10 -2.88
C GLY A 77 7.27 -17.05 -2.39
N ILE A 78 7.67 -18.21 -1.88
CA ILE A 78 6.77 -19.27 -1.43
C ILE A 78 7.06 -19.59 0.04
N ALA A 79 6.03 -19.56 0.87
CA ALA A 79 6.09 -19.92 2.28
C ALA A 79 4.69 -20.19 2.86
N GLN A 80 4.65 -20.60 4.13
CA GLN A 80 3.43 -20.96 4.86
C GLN A 80 2.59 -19.73 5.26
N THR A 81 3.21 -18.55 5.35
CA THR A 81 2.57 -17.31 5.81
C THR A 81 2.87 -16.16 4.85
N LYS A 82 2.01 -15.13 4.82
CA LYS A 82 2.18 -13.98 3.92
C LYS A 82 3.49 -13.24 4.18
N THR A 83 3.85 -13.09 5.45
CA THR A 83 5.08 -12.41 5.86
C THR A 83 6.31 -13.18 5.38
N LEU A 84 6.34 -14.50 5.56
CA LEU A 84 7.43 -15.32 5.06
C LEU A 84 7.47 -15.35 3.53
N ALA A 85 6.32 -15.36 2.85
CA ALA A 85 6.25 -15.33 1.40
C ALA A 85 6.78 -14.00 0.83
N LYS A 86 6.45 -12.86 1.46
CA LYS A 86 7.02 -11.54 1.12
C LYS A 86 8.53 -11.51 1.32
N LEU A 87 9.01 -12.07 2.42
CA LEU A 87 10.44 -12.14 2.74
C LEU A 87 11.20 -13.07 1.78
N ALA A 88 10.58 -14.20 1.39
CA ALA A 88 11.10 -15.06 0.32
C ALA A 88 11.14 -14.31 -1.03
N ASN A 89 10.11 -13.53 -1.36
CA ASN A 89 10.08 -12.76 -2.60
C ASN A 89 11.14 -11.65 -2.63
N HIS A 90 11.40 -11.01 -1.49
CA HIS A 90 12.53 -10.09 -1.34
C HIS A 90 13.84 -10.81 -1.71
N ALA A 91 14.12 -11.96 -1.10
CA ALA A 91 15.32 -12.73 -1.41
C ALA A 91 15.38 -13.20 -2.89
N ALA A 92 14.24 -13.56 -3.48
CA ALA A 92 14.13 -13.94 -4.88
C ALA A 92 14.53 -12.80 -5.84
N LYS A 93 14.22 -11.56 -5.47
CA LYS A 93 14.57 -10.36 -6.25
C LYS A 93 16.00 -9.89 -5.98
N THR A 94 16.46 -10.01 -4.74
CA THR A 94 17.77 -9.49 -4.30
C THR A 94 18.93 -10.41 -4.67
N TRP A 95 18.76 -11.73 -4.58
CA TRP A 95 19.85 -12.69 -4.75
C TRP A 95 19.77 -13.39 -6.10
N ARG A 96 20.66 -13.03 -7.03
CA ARG A 96 20.71 -13.58 -8.41
C ARG A 96 20.77 -15.11 -8.46
N GLY A 97 21.45 -15.74 -7.50
CA GLY A 97 21.59 -17.20 -7.42
C GLY A 97 20.28 -17.96 -7.16
N THR A 98 19.19 -17.27 -6.82
CA THR A 98 17.86 -17.88 -6.62
C THR A 98 17.10 -18.11 -7.91
N GLY A 99 17.54 -17.54 -9.04
CA GLY A 99 16.81 -17.63 -10.30
C GLY A 99 15.41 -17.00 -10.24
N GLY A 100 15.18 -16.06 -9.32
CA GLY A 100 13.90 -15.36 -9.16
C GLY A 100 12.81 -16.14 -8.42
N VAL A 101 13.12 -17.30 -7.84
CA VAL A 101 12.17 -18.11 -7.05
C VAL A 101 12.82 -18.55 -5.74
N VAL A 102 12.13 -18.33 -4.61
CA VAL A 102 12.57 -18.80 -3.29
C VAL A 102 11.42 -19.51 -2.60
N ASP A 103 11.67 -20.76 -2.22
CA ASP A 103 10.75 -21.60 -1.45
C ASP A 103 11.28 -21.82 -0.03
N LEU A 104 10.51 -21.37 0.97
CA LEU A 104 10.77 -21.46 2.39
C LEU A 104 9.89 -22.49 3.11
N SER A 105 9.24 -23.39 2.37
CA SER A 105 8.50 -24.53 2.94
C SER A 105 9.36 -25.40 3.86
N ASN A 106 10.68 -25.44 3.63
CA ASN A 106 11.64 -26.12 4.50
C ASN A 106 12.14 -25.21 5.63
N ILE A 107 11.90 -25.61 6.89
CA ILE A 107 12.24 -24.82 8.08
C ILE A 107 13.74 -24.51 8.23
N VAL A 108 14.63 -25.40 7.80
CA VAL A 108 16.08 -25.18 7.87
C VAL A 108 16.48 -24.07 6.89
N ARG A 109 15.95 -24.12 5.66
CA ARG A 109 16.17 -23.08 4.65
C ARG A 109 15.57 -21.74 5.08
N GLN A 110 14.35 -21.77 5.64
CA GLN A 110 13.68 -20.61 6.23
C GLN A 110 14.60 -19.94 7.27
N ARG A 111 15.01 -20.66 8.32
CA ARG A 111 15.83 -20.09 9.40
C ARG A 111 17.17 -19.52 8.90
N ARG A 112 17.83 -20.20 7.96
CA ARG A 112 19.06 -19.69 7.32
C ARG A 112 18.81 -18.37 6.61
N LEU A 113 17.70 -18.25 5.89
CA LEU A 113 17.35 -17.04 5.17
C LEU A 113 17.01 -15.91 6.14
N LEU A 114 16.20 -16.16 7.18
CA LEU A 114 15.89 -15.14 8.19
C LEU A 114 17.14 -14.57 8.87
N ALA A 115 18.19 -15.38 9.07
CA ALA A 115 19.44 -14.92 9.67
C ALA A 115 20.23 -13.93 8.77
N LEU A 116 19.98 -13.95 7.46
CA LEU A 116 20.67 -13.12 6.48
C LEU A 116 19.91 -11.84 6.13
N VAL A 117 18.63 -11.76 6.47
CA VAL A 117 17.77 -10.64 6.10
C VAL A 117 17.72 -9.63 7.26
N PRO A 118 18.10 -8.36 7.03
CA PRO A 118 17.96 -7.30 8.03
C PRO A 118 16.51 -7.10 8.46
N VAL A 119 16.29 -6.68 9.71
CA VAL A 119 14.94 -6.53 10.27
C VAL A 119 14.11 -5.48 9.54
N GLU A 120 14.74 -4.46 8.95
CA GLU A 120 14.08 -3.43 8.13
C GLU A 120 13.49 -3.94 6.82
N GLU A 121 13.90 -5.11 6.33
CA GLU A 121 13.35 -5.73 5.12
C GLU A 121 12.12 -6.61 5.44
N VAL A 122 11.81 -6.82 6.71
CA VAL A 122 10.61 -7.56 7.12
C VAL A 122 9.36 -6.74 6.79
N TRP A 123 8.40 -7.38 6.10
CA TRP A 123 7.12 -6.76 5.76
C TRP A 123 6.40 -6.25 7.00
N GLY A 124 6.02 -4.96 6.98
CA GLY A 124 5.42 -4.27 8.13
C GLY A 124 6.42 -3.54 9.04
N VAL A 125 7.73 -3.72 8.86
CA VAL A 125 8.78 -3.05 9.66
C VAL A 125 9.28 -1.76 9.00
N GLY A 126 8.69 -0.62 9.36
CA GLY A 126 9.09 0.69 8.84
C GLY A 126 10.30 1.32 9.57
N ARG A 127 10.96 2.30 8.93
CA ARG A 127 12.18 2.98 9.41
C ARG A 127 12.22 3.36 10.90
N LYS A 128 11.12 3.89 11.46
CA LYS A 128 11.05 4.25 12.89
C LYS A 128 11.08 3.01 13.80
N MET A 129 10.40 1.95 13.36
CA MET A 129 10.32 0.69 14.08
C MET A 129 11.65 -0.05 14.01
N SER A 130 12.29 -0.12 12.84
CA SER A 130 13.61 -0.74 12.67
C SER A 130 14.65 -0.11 13.60
N LYS A 131 14.70 1.22 13.71
CA LYS A 131 15.62 1.90 14.65
C LYS A 131 15.41 1.45 16.09
N LYS A 132 14.15 1.30 16.52
CA LYS A 132 13.83 0.85 17.87
C LYS A 132 14.18 -0.62 18.09
N LEU A 133 13.95 -1.48 17.09
CA LEU A 133 14.34 -2.89 17.13
C LEU A 133 15.86 -3.06 17.20
N ASN A 134 16.61 -2.31 16.39
CA ASN A 134 18.08 -2.34 16.41
C ASN A 134 18.63 -1.90 17.78
N LEU A 135 18.03 -0.88 18.42
CA LEU A 135 18.38 -0.48 19.78
C LEU A 135 18.09 -1.55 20.84
N MET A 136 17.18 -2.49 20.55
CA MET A 136 16.89 -3.66 21.39
C MET A 136 17.77 -4.87 21.04
N GLY A 137 18.75 -4.72 20.14
CA GLY A 137 19.62 -5.81 19.69
C GLY A 137 18.98 -6.73 18.63
N ILE A 138 17.80 -6.37 18.11
CA ILE A 138 17.08 -7.13 17.09
C ILE A 138 17.49 -6.56 15.72
N ASN A 139 18.42 -7.21 15.04
CA ASN A 139 19.01 -6.69 13.80
C ASN A 139 18.58 -7.50 12.56
N THR A 140 18.24 -8.77 12.73
CA THR A 140 17.84 -9.66 11.65
C THR A 140 16.37 -10.07 11.78
N ALA A 141 15.80 -10.59 10.68
CA ALA A 141 14.48 -11.20 10.71
C ALA A 141 14.45 -12.41 11.66
N LEU A 142 15.58 -13.13 11.81
CA LEU A 142 15.67 -14.24 12.77
C LEU A 142 15.60 -13.75 14.21
N ASP A 143 16.34 -12.69 14.56
CA ASP A 143 16.29 -12.10 15.91
C ASP A 143 14.86 -11.68 16.26
N LEU A 144 14.15 -11.09 15.29
CA LEU A 144 12.76 -10.68 15.45
C LEU A 144 11.84 -11.90 15.64
N ALA A 145 12.03 -12.95 14.85
CA ALA A 145 11.28 -14.19 14.98
C ALA A 145 11.52 -14.87 16.34
N GLU A 146 12.71 -14.76 16.91
CA GLU A 146 13.07 -15.37 18.21
C GLU A 146 12.72 -14.50 19.43
N SER A 147 12.36 -13.23 19.19
CA SER A 147 12.00 -12.29 20.24
C SER A 147 10.76 -12.72 21.04
N SER A 148 10.75 -12.44 22.33
CA SER A 148 9.57 -12.72 23.18
C SER A 148 8.34 -11.93 22.70
N LEU A 149 7.23 -12.64 22.44
CA LEU A 149 5.97 -12.01 22.02
C LEU A 149 5.46 -10.98 23.05
N TRP A 150 5.70 -11.25 24.34
CA TRP A 150 5.35 -10.31 25.41
C TRP A 150 6.14 -9.00 25.31
N VAL A 151 7.45 -9.08 25.05
CA VAL A 151 8.30 -7.91 24.85
C VAL A 151 7.83 -7.12 23.62
N ILE A 152 7.56 -7.81 22.51
CA ILE A 152 7.08 -7.17 21.28
C ILE A 152 5.74 -6.45 21.52
N LYS A 153 4.77 -7.11 22.15
CA LYS A 153 3.46 -6.51 22.45
C LYS A 153 3.56 -5.32 23.41
N LYS A 154 4.48 -5.36 24.38
CA LYS A 154 4.70 -4.27 25.35
C LYS A 154 5.33 -3.03 24.72
N HIS A 155 6.26 -3.21 23.79
CA HIS A 155 7.03 -2.11 23.22
C HIS A 155 6.52 -1.64 21.86
N PHE A 156 5.67 -2.42 21.19
CA PHE A 156 5.14 -2.14 19.84
C PHE A 156 3.62 -2.39 19.80
N ASN A 157 3.08 -2.66 18.61
CA ASN A 157 1.66 -2.88 18.40
C ASN A 157 1.35 -4.37 18.15
N VAL A 158 0.06 -4.70 18.18
CA VAL A 158 -0.43 -6.07 17.90
C VAL A 158 -0.07 -6.55 16.48
N VAL A 159 0.14 -5.63 15.53
CA VAL A 159 0.50 -5.97 14.15
C VAL A 159 1.93 -6.52 14.09
N LEU A 160 2.88 -5.93 14.83
CA LEU A 160 4.24 -6.48 14.91
C LEU A 160 4.24 -7.83 15.63
N GLU A 161 3.45 -8.00 16.69
CA GLU A 161 3.29 -9.32 17.33
C GLU A 161 2.84 -10.39 16.33
N ARG A 162 1.82 -10.09 15.50
CA ARG A 162 1.36 -10.97 14.42
C ARG A 162 2.46 -11.23 13.38
N THR A 163 3.27 -10.24 13.06
CA THR A 163 4.42 -10.38 12.15
C THR A 163 5.44 -11.37 12.73
N VAL A 164 5.73 -11.30 14.03
CA VAL A 164 6.63 -12.27 14.70
C VAL A 164 6.07 -13.69 14.64
N ARG A 165 4.77 -13.87 14.89
CA ARG A 165 4.09 -15.16 14.74
C ARG A 165 4.18 -15.68 13.30
N GLU A 166 3.92 -14.82 12.32
CA GLU A 166 4.03 -15.19 10.91
C GLU A 166 5.45 -15.62 10.51
N LEU A 167 6.49 -14.97 11.03
CA LEU A 167 7.89 -15.36 10.81
C LEU A 167 8.23 -16.73 11.43
N ARG A 168 7.47 -17.16 12.44
CA ARG A 168 7.54 -18.51 13.03
C ARG A 168 6.73 -19.55 12.26
N GLY A 169 6.03 -19.14 11.20
CA GLY A 169 5.14 -20.02 10.43
C GLY A 169 3.72 -20.10 10.98
N GLU A 170 3.34 -19.28 11.96
CA GLU A 170 1.97 -19.20 12.48
C GLU A 170 1.15 -18.19 11.66
N PRO A 171 0.17 -18.63 10.85
CA PRO A 171 -0.60 -17.72 10.02
C PRO A 171 -1.48 -16.79 10.86
N CYS A 172 -1.32 -15.48 10.67
CA CYS A 172 -2.06 -14.40 11.33
C CYS A 172 -2.74 -13.46 10.33
N PHE A 173 -2.35 -13.49 9.06
CA PHE A 173 -2.95 -12.70 7.99
C PHE A 173 -3.61 -13.61 6.96
N GLU A 174 -4.94 -13.76 7.06
CA GLU A 174 -5.72 -14.59 6.15
C GLU A 174 -5.67 -14.08 4.70
N LEU A 175 -5.78 -15.00 3.74
CA LEU A 175 -5.99 -14.66 2.34
C LEU A 175 -7.40 -14.08 2.18
N GLN A 176 -7.49 -12.88 1.62
CA GLN A 176 -8.72 -12.16 1.34
C GLN A 176 -8.95 -12.19 -0.17
N GLU A 177 -9.86 -13.05 -0.62
CA GLU A 177 -10.25 -13.12 -2.03
C GLU A 177 -11.04 -11.87 -2.47
N PHE A 178 -11.68 -11.18 -1.51
CA PHE A 178 -12.44 -9.96 -1.74
C PHE A 178 -11.72 -8.75 -1.15
N SER A 179 -11.63 -7.68 -1.93
CA SER A 179 -11.15 -6.40 -1.41
C SER A 179 -12.08 -5.92 -0.27
N PRO A 180 -11.52 -5.45 0.87
CA PRO A 180 -12.35 -4.94 1.95
C PRO A 180 -13.17 -3.75 1.46
N THR A 181 -14.38 -3.60 2.01
CA THR A 181 -15.26 -2.49 1.70
C THR A 181 -14.52 -1.18 1.97
N LYS A 182 -14.40 -0.33 0.93
CA LYS A 182 -13.71 0.96 1.06
C LYS A 182 -14.40 1.77 2.16
N GLN A 183 -13.60 2.24 3.12
CA GLN A 183 -14.08 3.03 4.26
C GLN A 183 -14.03 4.54 3.98
N GLN A 184 -13.28 4.94 2.96
CA GLN A 184 -13.10 6.33 2.59
C GLN A 184 -12.67 6.48 1.12
N ILE A 185 -13.03 7.61 0.51
CA ILE A 185 -12.56 8.06 -0.80
C ILE A 185 -11.79 9.36 -0.59
N ILE A 186 -10.52 9.39 -0.99
CA ILE A 186 -9.69 10.60 -0.93
C ILE A 186 -9.31 11.03 -2.34
N CYS A 187 -9.60 12.28 -2.68
CA CYS A 187 -9.09 12.96 -3.87
C CYS A 187 -8.20 14.11 -3.42
N SER A 188 -6.89 13.97 -3.63
CA SER A 188 -5.89 14.97 -3.21
C SER A 188 -4.74 15.02 -4.19
N ARG A 189 -4.08 16.19 -4.28
CA ARG A 189 -2.83 16.33 -5.04
C ARG A 189 -1.88 17.29 -4.33
N SER A 190 -0.59 17.03 -4.47
CA SER A 190 0.42 18.06 -4.24
C SER A 190 0.47 18.95 -5.47
N PHE A 191 0.52 20.26 -5.28
CA PHE A 191 0.56 21.23 -6.36
C PHE A 191 1.99 21.39 -6.90
N GLY A 192 2.12 21.55 -8.22
CA GLY A 192 3.42 21.81 -8.85
C GLY A 192 4.02 23.14 -8.41
N ASN A 193 3.18 24.18 -8.33
CA ASN A 193 3.50 25.48 -7.75
C ASN A 193 2.74 25.68 -6.43
N ARG A 194 3.31 26.47 -5.51
CA ARG A 194 2.64 26.79 -4.25
C ARG A 194 1.40 27.63 -4.51
N VAL A 195 0.28 27.24 -3.91
CA VAL A 195 -0.99 27.96 -4.01
C VAL A 195 -1.04 29.00 -2.90
N THR A 196 -1.20 30.26 -3.27
CA THR A 196 -1.26 31.40 -2.34
C THR A 196 -2.59 32.14 -2.40
N GLN A 197 -3.38 31.94 -3.46
CA GLN A 197 -4.66 32.61 -3.64
C GLN A 197 -5.82 31.67 -3.26
N TYR A 198 -6.80 32.22 -2.56
CA TYR A 198 -8.00 31.47 -2.16
C TYR A 198 -8.75 30.92 -3.38
N SER A 199 -8.89 31.73 -4.44
CA SER A 199 -9.58 31.34 -5.68
C SER A 199 -9.02 30.06 -6.28
N ASP A 200 -7.70 29.95 -6.34
CA ASP A 200 -7.00 28.82 -6.95
C ASP A 200 -7.17 27.55 -6.09
N MET A 201 -7.07 27.70 -4.77
CA MET A 201 -7.34 26.61 -3.83
C MET A 201 -8.80 26.16 -3.90
N HIS A 202 -9.72 27.10 -3.97
CA HIS A 202 -11.15 26.85 -4.07
C HIS A 202 -11.49 26.05 -5.32
N GLN A 203 -10.96 26.45 -6.49
CA GLN A 203 -11.11 25.69 -7.73
C GLN A 203 -10.58 24.26 -7.61
N ALA A 204 -9.40 24.08 -7.01
CA ALA A 204 -8.84 22.76 -6.78
C ALA A 204 -9.71 21.89 -5.87
N ILE A 205 -10.24 22.45 -4.78
CA ILE A 205 -11.14 21.75 -3.87
C ILE A 205 -12.44 21.34 -4.57
N CYS A 206 -13.05 22.21 -5.38
CA CYS A 206 -14.24 21.86 -6.16
C CYS A 206 -13.97 20.69 -7.11
N ALA A 207 -12.86 20.74 -7.87
CA ALA A 207 -12.49 19.65 -8.78
C ALA A 207 -12.22 18.33 -8.04
N TYR A 208 -11.62 18.38 -6.85
CA TYR A 208 -11.39 17.19 -6.02
C TYR A 208 -12.69 16.63 -5.44
N ALA A 209 -13.61 17.50 -5.01
CA ALA A 209 -14.94 17.12 -4.53
C ALA A 209 -15.76 16.46 -5.65
N GLU A 210 -15.77 17.03 -6.85
CA GLU A 210 -16.43 16.45 -8.02
C GLU A 210 -15.88 15.07 -8.36
N ARG A 211 -14.55 14.92 -8.44
CA ARG A 211 -13.92 13.62 -8.71
C ARG A 211 -14.17 12.61 -7.61
N ALA A 212 -14.24 13.04 -6.34
CA ALA A 212 -14.58 12.16 -5.24
C ALA A 212 -16.05 11.69 -5.33
N ALA A 213 -16.96 12.59 -5.68
CA ALA A 213 -18.39 12.27 -5.89
C ALA A 213 -18.60 11.33 -7.08
N GLU A 214 -17.86 11.51 -8.17
CA GLU A 214 -17.88 10.60 -9.33
C GLU A 214 -17.48 9.17 -8.91
N LYS A 215 -16.38 9.04 -8.14
CA LYS A 215 -15.96 7.74 -7.60
C LYS A 215 -17.01 7.12 -6.69
N LEU A 216 -17.58 7.93 -5.78
CA LEU A 216 -18.63 7.48 -4.85
C LEU A 216 -19.84 6.92 -5.61
N ARG A 217 -20.27 7.58 -6.70
CA ARG A 217 -21.36 7.10 -7.56
C ARG A 217 -21.00 5.84 -8.34
N SER A 218 -19.77 5.75 -8.86
CA SER A 218 -19.30 4.53 -9.55
C SER A 218 -19.26 3.30 -8.64
N GLU A 219 -19.15 3.52 -7.33
CA GLU A 219 -19.19 2.48 -6.31
C GLU A 219 -20.59 2.24 -5.74
N HIS A 220 -21.62 2.91 -6.28
CA HIS A 220 -23.02 2.85 -5.83
C HIS A 220 -23.19 3.14 -4.32
N GLN A 221 -22.40 4.08 -3.79
CA GLN A 221 -22.42 4.47 -2.39
C GLN A 221 -22.96 5.89 -2.19
N PHE A 222 -23.34 6.19 -0.95
CA PHE A 222 -23.66 7.52 -0.43
C PHE A 222 -22.71 7.83 0.72
N CYS A 223 -22.39 9.10 0.96
CA CYS A 223 -21.55 9.50 2.08
C CYS A 223 -22.28 10.49 2.99
N ARG A 224 -21.98 10.44 4.29
CA ARG A 224 -22.39 11.50 5.22
C ARG A 224 -21.25 12.38 5.65
N PHE A 225 -20.02 11.93 5.58
CA PHE A 225 -18.88 12.67 6.10
C PHE A 225 -18.04 13.25 4.96
N VAL A 226 -17.91 14.57 4.93
CA VAL A 226 -17.06 15.31 3.97
C VAL A 226 -16.01 16.07 4.76
N SER A 227 -14.75 15.92 4.37
CA SER A 227 -13.64 16.64 5.00
C SER A 227 -12.69 17.22 3.96
N VAL A 228 -12.14 18.40 4.29
CA VAL A 228 -11.12 19.08 3.49
C VAL A 228 -9.90 19.31 4.34
N PHE A 229 -8.73 19.07 3.77
CA PHE A 229 -7.46 19.38 4.40
C PHE A 229 -6.57 20.21 3.46
N VAL A 230 -5.78 21.09 4.05
CA VAL A 230 -4.76 21.90 3.37
C VAL A 230 -3.47 21.85 4.18
N ARG A 231 -2.32 21.90 3.50
CA ARG A 231 -1.02 22.01 4.19
C ARG A 231 0.06 22.68 3.35
N THR A 232 0.98 23.36 4.02
CA THR A 232 2.24 23.86 3.48
C THR A 232 3.30 22.77 3.49
N SER A 233 4.52 23.10 3.05
CA SER A 233 5.61 22.12 3.03
C SER A 233 6.24 21.96 4.42
N PRO A 234 6.35 20.74 4.97
CA PRO A 234 7.09 20.49 6.20
C PRO A 234 8.62 20.60 5.99
N HIS A 235 9.08 20.76 4.75
CA HIS A 235 10.49 20.84 4.38
C HIS A 235 10.89 22.21 3.82
N ALA A 236 9.97 23.19 3.82
CA ALA A 236 10.32 24.54 3.41
C ALA A 236 11.22 25.19 4.48
N VAL A 237 12.42 25.59 4.07
CA VAL A 237 13.35 26.33 4.92
C VAL A 237 12.80 27.74 5.08
N ASN A 238 12.76 28.23 6.33
CA ASN A 238 12.25 29.55 6.71
C ASN A 238 10.74 29.79 6.46
N GLU A 239 9.94 28.73 6.34
CA GLU A 239 8.47 28.85 6.35
C GLU A 239 7.87 28.13 7.55
N THR A 240 6.86 28.73 8.17
CA THR A 240 6.10 28.08 9.23
C THR A 240 5.23 26.97 8.63
N TYR A 241 5.38 25.75 9.15
CA TYR A 241 4.49 24.66 8.78
C TYR A 241 3.06 24.99 9.24
N TYR A 242 2.13 24.97 8.30
CA TYR A 242 0.71 25.03 8.55
C TYR A 242 0.04 23.84 7.90
N GLY A 243 -0.75 23.11 8.67
CA GLY A 243 -1.56 22.01 8.18
C GLY A 243 -2.82 21.94 9.02
N ASN A 244 -3.97 21.96 8.36
CA ASN A 244 -5.25 21.96 9.04
C ASN A 244 -6.30 21.18 8.24
N GLN A 245 -7.34 20.72 8.93
CA GLN A 245 -8.42 19.93 8.38
C GLN A 245 -9.74 20.35 9.03
N ALA A 246 -10.78 20.48 8.22
CA ALA A 246 -12.15 20.65 8.67
C ALA A 246 -13.04 19.56 8.08
N SER A 247 -14.15 19.30 8.75
CA SER A 247 -15.13 18.32 8.32
C SER A 247 -16.55 18.77 8.61
N MET A 248 -17.47 18.27 7.80
CA MET A 248 -18.91 18.45 7.96
C MET A 248 -19.60 17.09 7.79
N LYS A 249 -20.69 16.93 8.53
CA LYS A 249 -21.58 15.77 8.41
C LYS A 249 -22.88 16.21 7.74
N LEU A 250 -23.22 15.58 6.63
CA LEU A 250 -24.50 15.73 5.95
C LEU A 250 -25.62 15.10 6.81
N LEU A 251 -26.78 15.75 6.79
CA LEU A 251 -27.97 15.28 7.50
C LEU A 251 -28.44 13.95 6.91
N THR A 252 -28.60 13.91 5.59
CA THR A 252 -28.91 12.72 4.80
C THR A 252 -27.67 12.25 4.04
N PRO A 253 -27.41 10.93 3.91
CA PRO A 253 -26.37 10.44 3.03
C PRO A 253 -26.58 10.95 1.60
N SER A 254 -25.54 11.51 0.98
CA SER A 254 -25.61 12.03 -0.38
C SER A 254 -24.41 11.56 -1.21
N ASN A 255 -24.65 11.38 -2.51
CA ASN A 255 -23.64 11.25 -3.53
C ASN A 255 -23.78 12.32 -4.62
N ASP A 256 -24.60 13.34 -4.36
CA ASP A 256 -24.76 14.50 -5.21
C ASP A 256 -23.48 15.36 -5.14
N THR A 257 -22.91 15.64 -6.30
CA THR A 257 -21.71 16.47 -6.43
C THR A 257 -21.90 17.84 -5.78
N ARG A 258 -23.10 18.43 -5.88
CA ARG A 258 -23.40 19.79 -5.38
C ARG A 258 -23.36 19.83 -3.86
N ASP A 259 -23.95 18.84 -3.19
CA ASP A 259 -23.93 18.74 -1.72
C ASP A 259 -22.51 18.58 -1.20
N ILE A 260 -21.72 17.74 -1.88
CA ILE A 260 -20.33 17.46 -1.52
C ILE A 260 -19.46 18.70 -1.75
N ILE A 261 -19.61 19.39 -2.88
CA ILE A 261 -18.90 20.65 -3.16
C ILE A 261 -19.26 21.70 -2.11
N ASN A 262 -20.55 21.89 -1.82
CA ASN A 262 -20.99 22.86 -0.82
C ASN A 262 -20.40 22.57 0.56
N CYS A 263 -20.34 21.30 0.99
CA CYS A 263 -19.68 20.96 2.25
C CYS A 263 -18.17 21.20 2.19
N ALA A 264 -17.53 20.85 1.08
CA ALA A 264 -16.09 21.00 0.92
C ALA A 264 -15.65 22.47 0.91
N THR A 265 -16.38 23.36 0.22
CA THR A 265 -16.08 24.79 0.18
C THR A 265 -16.29 25.45 1.53
N ASN A 266 -17.36 25.09 2.26
CA ASN A 266 -17.57 25.53 3.65
C ASN A 266 -16.44 25.06 4.58
N CYS A 267 -15.95 23.83 4.41
CA CYS A 267 -14.79 23.34 5.16
C CYS A 267 -13.52 24.12 4.83
N LEU A 268 -13.28 24.43 3.54
CA LEU A 268 -12.13 25.21 3.11
C LEU A 268 -12.11 26.60 3.75
N GLN A 269 -13.25 27.29 3.78
CA GLN A 269 -13.36 28.63 4.41
C GLN A 269 -12.92 28.63 5.87
N ARG A 270 -13.16 27.54 6.61
CA ARG A 270 -12.80 27.43 8.03
C ARG A 270 -11.30 27.22 8.28
N ILE A 271 -10.57 26.73 7.28
CA ILE A 271 -9.16 26.32 7.42
C ILE A 271 -8.21 27.12 6.53
N TRP A 272 -8.73 27.99 5.68
CA TRP A 272 -7.92 28.89 4.87
C TRP A 272 -7.35 30.01 5.73
N ILE A 273 -6.06 30.30 5.53
CA ILE A 273 -5.39 31.44 6.13
C ILE A 273 -4.52 32.09 5.06
N ASP A 274 -4.74 33.39 4.83
CA ASP A 274 -3.96 34.17 3.89
C ASP A 274 -2.48 34.26 4.31
N GLY A 275 -1.60 34.42 3.32
CA GLY A 275 -0.15 34.53 3.52
C GLY A 275 0.59 33.18 3.57
N TYR A 276 -0.13 32.05 3.66
CA TYR A 276 0.50 30.73 3.55
C TYR A 276 0.67 30.26 2.10
N ARG A 277 1.75 29.51 1.88
CA ARG A 277 2.13 28.92 0.58
C ARG A 277 1.78 27.44 0.56
N TYR A 278 0.54 27.13 0.23
CA TYR A 278 0.03 25.76 0.29
C TYR A 278 0.69 24.85 -0.75
N MET A 279 1.07 23.66 -0.32
CA MET A 279 1.73 22.64 -1.14
C MET A 279 0.81 21.49 -1.49
N LYS A 280 -0.19 21.18 -0.64
CA LYS A 280 -1.11 20.07 -0.85
C LYS A 280 -2.48 20.39 -0.29
N ALA A 281 -3.52 19.92 -0.97
CA ALA A 281 -4.88 19.91 -0.47
C ALA A 281 -5.63 18.66 -0.95
N GLY A 282 -6.77 18.39 -0.33
CA GLY A 282 -7.63 17.28 -0.73
C GLY A 282 -8.99 17.26 -0.06
N VAL A 283 -9.89 16.48 -0.65
CA VAL A 283 -11.23 16.18 -0.16
C VAL A 283 -11.29 14.69 0.20
N MET A 284 -11.89 14.39 1.34
CA MET A 284 -12.12 13.04 1.84
C MET A 284 -13.61 12.82 2.08
N LEU A 285 -14.15 11.73 1.55
CA LEU A 285 -15.50 11.24 1.82
C LEU A 285 -15.40 9.98 2.69
N ALA A 286 -16.25 9.87 3.70
CA ALA A 286 -16.35 8.70 4.58
C ALA A 286 -17.78 8.54 5.12
N ASP A 287 -17.99 7.61 6.05
CA ASP A 287 -19.31 7.28 6.61
C ASP A 287 -20.28 6.88 5.49
N PHE A 288 -19.96 5.74 4.84
CA PHE A 288 -20.63 5.28 3.64
C PHE A 288 -21.88 4.45 3.93
N PHE A 289 -22.91 4.66 3.11
CA PHE A 289 -24.21 3.99 3.17
C PHE A 289 -24.56 3.42 1.81
N SER A 290 -25.36 2.34 1.79
CA SER A 290 -25.90 1.74 0.56
C SER A 290 -27.03 2.57 -0.04
N ASN A 291 -27.77 3.32 0.78
CA ASN A 291 -28.91 4.15 0.39
C ASN A 291 -28.77 5.55 1.00
N GLY A 292 -29.32 6.57 0.35
CA GLY A 292 -29.31 7.97 0.78
C GLY A 292 -30.59 8.70 0.48
#